data_AF-A0A923MLE4-F1
#
_entry.id   AF-A0A923MLE4-F1
#
_cell.length_a   1.000
_cell.length_b   1.000
_cell.length_c   1.000
_cell.angle_alpha   90.00
_cell.angle_beta   90.00
_cell.angle_gamma   90.00
#
_symmetry.space_group_name_H-M   'P 1'
#
loop_
_entity.id
_entity.type
_entity.pdbx_description
1 polymer ?
#
loop_
_entity_poly.entity_id
_entity_poly.type
_entity_poly.pdbx_seq_one_letter_code
_entity_poly.pdbx_strand_id
1 'polypeptide(L)'
;NYNSVRDEFTGMLKNQIAKSNNGIERSKYITFGIPAEGITEARPRLERVEADVMGNFKRLGVPSEPMDGRARLALLHSQMHPGSREAFRFSWKDIPQTGLGTKDFIAPNSLDFRQSRTFRIGQYWGAVSYLQIMASELSDKLLAEILELDAEMTVTMHIQTVDQLKAIKTIKGKIS
;
A
#
# COMPACT_ATOMS: atom_id res chain seq x y z
N ASN A 1 -50.02 3.40 0.19
CA ASN A 1 -49.37 3.18 -1.12
C ASN A 1 -47.88 3.01 -0.85
N TYR A 2 -47.36 1.78 -0.92
CA TYR A 2 -45.99 1.42 -0.49
C TYR A 2 -44.92 1.63 -1.58
N ASN A 3 -45.28 2.34 -2.65
CA ASN A 3 -44.41 2.52 -3.81
C ASN A 3 -43.17 3.36 -3.48
N SER A 4 -43.26 4.36 -2.61
CA SER A 4 -42.10 5.19 -2.24
C SER A 4 -41.01 4.37 -1.54
N VAL A 5 -41.38 3.46 -0.65
CA VAL A 5 -40.45 2.57 0.06
C VAL A 5 -39.85 1.54 -0.91
N ARG A 6 -40.63 1.04 -1.87
CA ARG A 6 -40.14 0.12 -2.91
C ARG A 6 -39.18 0.81 -3.88
N ASP A 7 -39.43 2.08 -4.23
CA ASP A 7 -38.57 2.86 -5.12
C ASP A 7 -37.24 3.22 -4.44
N GLU A 8 -37.26 3.57 -3.15
CA GLU A 8 -36.06 3.82 -2.36
C GLU A 8 -35.21 2.55 -2.21
N PHE A 9 -35.85 1.42 -1.91
CA PHE A 9 -35.18 0.12 -1.79
C PHE A 9 -34.59 -0.35 -3.13
N THR A 10 -35.28 -0.11 -4.23
CA THR A 10 -34.78 -0.39 -5.59
C THR A 10 -33.62 0.54 -5.97
N GLY A 11 -33.64 1.80 -5.52
CA GLY A 11 -32.53 2.74 -5.65
C GLY A 11 -31.29 2.31 -4.88
N MET A 12 -31.47 1.78 -3.66
CA MET A 12 -30.37 1.20 -2.86
C MET A 12 -29.77 -0.05 -3.52
N LEU A 13 -30.60 -0.96 -4.04
CA LEU A 13 -30.15 -2.16 -4.75
C LEU A 13 -29.42 -1.82 -6.05
N LYS A 14 -29.89 -0.83 -6.82
CA LYS A 14 -29.18 -0.33 -8.01
C LYS A 14 -27.84 0.33 -7.66
N ASN A 15 -27.77 1.06 -6.54
CA ASN A 15 -26.51 1.63 -6.05
C ASN A 15 -25.54 0.54 -5.57
N GLN A 16 -26.02 -0.56 -4.99
CA GLN A 16 -25.17 -1.69 -4.59
C GLN A 16 -24.70 -2.53 -5.78
N ILE A 17 -25.51 -2.69 -6.82
CA ILE A 17 -25.10 -3.39 -8.05
C ILE A 17 -24.15 -2.51 -8.89
N ALA A 18 -24.32 -1.18 -8.86
CA ALA A 18 -23.36 -0.22 -9.43
C ALA A 18 -22.02 -0.13 -8.67
N LYS A 19 -21.95 -0.62 -7.41
CA LYS A 19 -20.69 -0.90 -6.69
C LYS A 19 -20.03 -2.17 -7.26
N SER A 20 -19.81 -2.19 -8.58
CA SER A 20 -19.40 -3.27 -9.47
C SER A 20 -18.02 -3.94 -9.17
N ASN A 21 -17.59 -3.92 -7.92
CA ASN A 21 -16.62 -4.83 -7.30
C ASN A 21 -16.80 -4.75 -5.76
N ASN A 22 -17.85 -5.41 -5.24
CA ASN A 22 -18.17 -5.60 -3.82
C ASN A 22 -18.10 -4.37 -2.88
N GLY A 23 -18.14 -3.14 -3.44
CA GLY A 23 -17.96 -1.91 -2.66
C GLY A 23 -16.54 -1.71 -2.10
N ILE A 24 -15.55 -2.45 -2.61
CA ILE A 24 -14.14 -2.30 -2.20
C ILE A 24 -13.47 -1.20 -3.03
N GLU A 25 -13.19 -0.07 -2.40
CA GLU A 25 -12.32 0.95 -2.94
C GLU A 25 -10.86 0.47 -2.85
N ARG A 26 -10.15 0.49 -3.98
CA ARG A 26 -8.75 0.04 -4.06
C ARG A 26 -7.85 1.23 -4.40
N SER A 27 -7.02 1.64 -3.46
CA SER A 27 -5.96 2.61 -3.71
C SER A 27 -4.66 1.87 -3.99
N LYS A 28 -3.97 2.24 -5.08
CA LYS A 28 -2.70 1.63 -5.49
C LYS A 28 -1.58 2.65 -5.32
N TYR A 29 -0.50 2.24 -4.67
CA TYR A 29 0.65 3.08 -4.42
C TYR A 29 1.90 2.42 -4.96
N ILE A 30 2.74 3.18 -5.65
CA ILE A 30 4.03 2.73 -6.15
C ILE A 30 5.10 3.55 -5.46
N THR A 31 6.04 2.85 -4.81
CA THR A 31 7.25 3.45 -4.25
C THR A 31 8.43 2.88 -5.01
N PHE A 32 9.30 3.75 -5.49
CA PHE A 32 10.57 3.38 -6.10
C PHE A 32 11.71 4.10 -5.40
N GLY A 33 12.89 3.51 -5.47
CA GLY A 33 14.12 4.08 -4.93
C GLY A 33 15.29 3.73 -5.84
N ILE A 34 16.34 4.51 -5.75
CA ILE A 34 17.57 4.31 -6.52
C ILE A 34 18.78 4.33 -5.57
N PRO A 35 19.83 3.55 -5.84
CA PRO A 35 21.10 3.74 -5.18
C PRO A 35 21.75 5.04 -5.66
N ALA A 36 22.18 5.89 -4.72
CA ALA A 36 22.88 7.14 -4.95
C ALA A 36 23.81 7.46 -3.77
N GLU A 37 24.90 8.17 -4.02
CA GLU A 37 25.90 8.51 -2.98
C GLU A 37 25.41 9.60 -2.03
N GLY A 38 24.40 10.36 -2.43
CA GLY A 38 23.81 11.40 -1.59
C GLY A 38 22.58 12.06 -2.22
N ILE A 39 21.95 12.95 -1.45
CA ILE A 39 20.68 13.62 -1.83
C ILE A 39 20.83 14.42 -3.12
N THR A 40 21.98 15.10 -3.31
CA THR A 40 22.25 15.93 -4.50
C THR A 40 22.19 15.11 -5.79
N GLU A 41 22.68 13.87 -5.76
CA GLU A 41 22.65 12.96 -6.90
C GLU A 41 21.28 12.24 -7.01
N ALA A 42 20.73 11.81 -5.87
CA ALA A 42 19.48 11.07 -5.80
C ALA A 42 18.29 11.86 -6.35
N ARG A 43 18.17 13.15 -5.98
CA ARG A 43 16.99 13.96 -6.27
C ARG A 43 16.68 14.09 -7.77
N PRO A 44 17.57 14.60 -8.64
CA PRO A 44 17.28 14.74 -10.06
C PRO A 44 17.03 13.38 -10.75
N ARG A 45 17.62 12.30 -10.23
CA ARG A 45 17.40 10.95 -10.76
C ARG A 45 16.02 10.41 -10.35
N LEU A 46 15.58 10.63 -9.11
CA LEU A 46 14.23 10.27 -8.65
C LEU A 46 13.14 11.07 -9.37
N GLU A 47 13.35 12.38 -9.57
CA GLU A 47 12.43 13.24 -10.33
C GLU A 47 12.23 12.75 -11.77
N ARG A 48 13.30 12.26 -12.41
CA ARG A 48 13.20 11.65 -13.74
C ARG A 48 12.38 10.37 -13.72
N VAL A 49 12.64 9.47 -12.76
CA VAL A 49 11.87 8.22 -12.63
C VAL A 49 10.40 8.51 -12.35
N GLU A 50 10.10 9.50 -11.51
CA GLU A 50 8.73 9.96 -11.25
C GLU A 50 8.06 10.43 -12.54
N ALA A 51 8.71 11.31 -13.30
CA ALA A 51 8.17 11.81 -14.57
C ALA A 51 7.91 10.67 -15.57
N ASP A 52 8.81 9.69 -15.66
CA ASP A 52 8.66 8.54 -16.55
C ASP A 52 7.48 7.66 -16.12
N VAL A 53 7.36 7.33 -14.82
CA VAL A 53 6.25 6.53 -14.27
C VAL A 53 4.91 7.23 -14.48
N MET A 54 4.84 8.52 -14.17
CA MET A 54 3.64 9.36 -14.35
C MET A 54 3.26 9.46 -15.83
N GLY A 55 4.25 9.64 -16.71
CA GLY A 55 4.04 9.64 -18.15
C GLY A 55 3.49 8.32 -18.68
N ASN A 56 3.94 7.19 -18.13
CA ASN A 56 3.42 5.87 -18.49
C ASN A 56 1.95 5.72 -18.08
N PHE A 57 1.58 6.08 -16.85
CA PHE A 57 0.19 6.02 -16.40
C PHE A 57 -0.73 6.94 -17.20
N LYS A 58 -0.27 8.17 -17.49
CA LYS A 58 -1.01 9.11 -18.33
C LYS A 58 -1.30 8.53 -19.72
N ARG A 59 -0.33 7.85 -20.35
CA ARG A 59 -0.54 7.19 -21.67
C ARG A 59 -1.52 6.02 -21.60
N LEU A 60 -1.63 5.35 -20.45
CA LEU A 60 -2.61 4.30 -20.19
C LEU A 60 -4.00 4.86 -19.82
N GLY A 61 -4.17 6.18 -19.75
CA GLY A 61 -5.43 6.81 -19.34
C GLY A 61 -5.71 6.69 -17.84
N VAL A 62 -4.70 6.34 -17.04
CA VAL A 62 -4.82 6.20 -15.58
C VAL A 62 -4.46 7.53 -14.92
N PRO A 63 -5.35 8.12 -14.11
CA PRO A 63 -5.00 9.29 -13.31
C PRO A 63 -4.01 8.88 -12.21
N SER A 64 -2.94 9.65 -12.07
CA SER A 64 -1.93 9.45 -11.04
C SER A 64 -1.43 10.81 -10.53
N GLU A 65 -0.94 10.84 -9.30
CA GLU A 65 -0.35 12.03 -8.66
C GLU A 65 0.85 11.63 -7.79
N PRO A 66 1.88 12.49 -7.66
CA PRO A 66 2.96 12.27 -6.71
C PRO A 66 2.46 12.41 -5.27
N MET A 67 2.98 11.58 -4.38
CA MET A 67 2.66 11.61 -2.95
C MET A 67 3.86 12.11 -2.15
N ASP A 68 3.68 13.21 -1.42
CA ASP A 68 4.71 13.75 -0.55
C ASP A 68 4.90 12.91 0.74
N GLY A 69 5.96 13.22 1.48
CA GLY A 69 6.29 12.48 2.71
C GLY A 69 5.22 12.58 3.81
N ARG A 70 4.50 13.70 3.91
CA ARG A 70 3.46 13.88 4.95
C ARG A 70 2.21 13.10 4.58
N ALA A 71 1.78 13.14 3.31
CA ALA A 71 0.69 12.35 2.78
C ALA A 71 0.97 10.85 2.92
N ARG A 72 2.22 10.43 2.66
CA ARG A 72 2.65 9.04 2.90
C ARG A 72 2.54 8.64 4.38
N LEU A 73 2.94 9.51 5.30
CA LEU A 73 2.77 9.23 6.73
C LEU A 73 1.29 9.20 7.13
N ALA A 74 0.45 10.05 6.56
CA ALA A 74 -1.00 10.02 6.79
C ALA A 74 -1.64 8.70 6.32
N LEU A 75 -1.20 8.18 5.16
CA LEU A 75 -1.61 6.87 4.65
C LEU A 75 -1.18 5.74 5.59
N LEU A 76 0.07 5.75 6.05
CA LEU A 76 0.55 4.72 6.99
C LEU A 76 -0.18 4.80 8.32
N HIS A 77 -0.44 6.02 8.82
CA HIS A 77 -1.24 6.25 10.01
C HIS A 77 -2.65 5.67 9.87
N SER A 78 -3.34 5.89 8.74
CA SER A 78 -4.69 5.36 8.55
C SER A 78 -4.74 3.83 8.56
N GLN A 79 -3.71 3.17 8.02
CA GLN A 79 -3.57 1.71 8.07
C GLN A 79 -3.32 1.18 9.49
N MET A 80 -2.62 1.96 10.33
CA MET A 80 -2.34 1.61 11.72
C MET A 80 -3.47 1.97 12.68
N HIS A 81 -4.49 2.72 12.24
CA HIS A 81 -5.62 3.15 13.07
C HIS A 81 -6.96 2.73 12.44
N PRO A 82 -7.19 1.41 12.25
CA PRO A 82 -8.39 0.91 11.58
C PRO A 82 -9.67 1.41 12.28
N GLY A 83 -10.61 1.89 11.47
CA GLY A 83 -11.89 2.47 11.90
C GLY A 83 -11.82 3.69 12.81
N SER A 84 -10.63 4.24 13.07
CA SER A 84 -10.48 5.51 13.78
C SER A 84 -10.90 6.68 12.90
N ARG A 85 -11.50 7.70 13.51
CA ARG A 85 -11.73 9.03 12.90
C ARG A 85 -10.69 10.06 13.35
N GLU A 86 -9.61 9.61 13.97
CA GLU A 86 -8.53 10.46 14.44
C GLU A 86 -7.84 11.15 13.27
N ALA A 87 -7.74 12.48 13.37
CA ALA A 87 -7.01 13.26 12.39
C ALA A 87 -5.50 13.03 12.56
N PHE A 88 -4.81 12.74 11.46
CA PHE A 88 -3.35 12.64 11.47
C PHE A 88 -2.72 14.02 11.74
N ARG A 89 -2.02 14.14 12.88
CA ARG A 89 -1.34 15.37 13.32
C ARG A 89 0.17 15.18 13.25
N PHE A 90 0.79 15.81 12.26
CA PHE A 90 2.23 15.74 12.06
C PHE A 90 2.76 16.97 11.33
N SER A 91 3.88 17.48 11.82
CA SER A 91 4.72 18.48 11.16
C SER A 91 6.18 18.05 11.26
N TRP A 92 6.94 18.23 10.18
CA TRP A 92 8.39 17.97 10.16
C TRP A 92 9.15 18.79 11.20
N LYS A 93 8.61 19.95 11.62
CA LYS A 93 9.21 20.81 12.64
C LYS A 93 9.13 20.21 14.05
N ASP A 94 8.22 19.26 14.27
CA ASP A 94 7.98 18.67 15.59
C ASP A 94 9.06 17.62 15.93
N ILE A 95 9.66 16.99 14.91
CA ILE A 95 10.72 15.98 15.09
C ILE A 95 11.89 16.52 15.94
N PRO A 96 12.57 17.62 15.56
CA PRO A 96 13.69 18.13 16.36
C PRO A 96 13.25 18.70 17.73
N GLN A 97 11.98 19.08 17.89
CA GLN A 97 11.48 19.67 19.14
C GLN A 97 11.10 18.63 20.19
N THR A 98 10.55 17.51 19.74
CA THR A 98 10.04 16.44 20.61
C THR A 98 11.05 15.30 20.80
N GLY A 99 12.00 15.17 19.88
CA GLY A 99 12.88 13.99 19.79
C GLY A 99 12.20 12.75 19.21
N LEU A 100 10.92 12.85 18.82
CA LEU A 100 10.17 11.75 18.22
C LEU A 100 10.52 11.61 16.74
N GLY A 101 10.57 10.37 16.26
CA GLY A 101 10.72 10.03 14.86
C GLY A 101 9.37 9.89 14.15
N THR A 102 9.40 9.75 12.82
CA THR A 102 8.17 9.61 12.01
C THR A 102 7.32 8.40 12.39
N LYS A 103 7.94 7.32 12.89
CA LYS A 103 7.25 6.11 13.34
C LYS A 103 6.37 6.37 14.56
N ASP A 104 6.79 7.25 15.45
CA ASP A 104 6.05 7.56 16.68
C ASP A 104 4.73 8.28 16.37
N PHE A 105 4.68 9.04 15.28
CA PHE A 105 3.46 9.74 14.83
C PHE A 105 2.47 8.86 14.06
N ILE A 106 2.86 7.67 13.61
CA ILE A 106 1.98 6.75 12.88
C ILE A 106 1.65 5.49 13.69
N ALA A 107 2.35 5.25 14.79
CA ALA A 107 2.13 4.07 15.62
C ALA A 107 0.76 4.14 16.30
N PRO A 108 0.06 3.00 16.45
CA PRO A 108 -1.17 2.95 17.22
C PRO A 108 -0.88 3.05 18.71
N ASN A 109 -1.89 3.43 19.49
CA ASN A 109 -1.78 3.50 20.95
C ASN A 109 -1.34 2.17 21.61
N SER A 110 -1.66 1.04 21.00
CA SER A 110 -1.21 -0.28 21.49
C SER A 110 -1.25 -1.35 20.40
N LEU A 111 -0.38 -2.35 20.57
CA LEU A 111 -0.38 -3.61 19.82
C LEU A 111 -0.41 -4.78 20.81
N ASP A 112 -1.25 -5.78 20.55
CA ASP A 112 -1.35 -7.01 21.35
C ASP A 112 -0.96 -8.23 20.50
N PHE A 113 0.10 -8.93 20.91
CA PHE A 113 0.68 -10.09 20.22
C PHE A 113 0.56 -11.39 21.04
N ARG A 114 -0.39 -11.48 21.98
CA ARG A 114 -0.55 -12.69 22.81
C ARG A 114 -0.89 -13.95 22.03
N GLN A 115 -1.43 -13.82 20.82
CA GLN A 115 -1.73 -14.92 19.92
C GLN A 115 -0.60 -15.09 18.89
N SER A 116 -0.23 -16.33 18.58
CA SER A 116 0.94 -16.62 17.74
C SER A 116 0.77 -16.27 16.26
N ARG A 117 -0.47 -16.23 15.75
CA ARG A 117 -0.77 -16.01 14.33
C ARG A 117 -1.56 -14.73 14.05
N THR A 118 -1.93 -14.00 15.08
CA THR A 118 -2.78 -12.81 14.99
C THR A 118 -2.27 -11.75 15.96
N PHE A 119 -2.58 -10.50 15.68
CA PHE A 119 -2.33 -9.38 16.56
C PHE A 119 -3.59 -8.52 16.68
N ARG A 120 -3.65 -7.67 17.70
CA ARG A 120 -4.70 -6.65 17.80
C ARG A 120 -4.15 -5.24 17.74
N ILE A 121 -4.92 -4.36 17.12
CA ILE A 121 -4.82 -2.91 17.24
C ILE A 121 -6.17 -2.44 17.81
N GLY A 122 -6.22 -2.08 19.09
CA GLY A 122 -7.47 -1.76 19.78
C GLY A 122 -8.48 -2.92 19.70
N GLN A 123 -9.61 -2.71 19.02
CA GLN A 123 -10.65 -3.73 18.82
C GLN A 123 -10.50 -4.54 17.52
N TYR A 124 -9.53 -4.19 16.67
CA TYR A 124 -9.32 -4.81 15.37
C TYR A 124 -8.33 -5.95 15.48
N TRP A 125 -8.61 -7.04 14.75
CA TRP A 125 -7.75 -8.20 14.63
C TRP A 125 -7.04 -8.16 13.27
N GLY A 126 -5.75 -8.47 13.27
CA GLY A 126 -4.95 -8.60 12.07
C GLY A 126 -4.14 -9.89 12.06
N ALA A 127 -3.75 -10.32 10.87
CA ALA A 127 -2.78 -11.39 10.66
C ALA A 127 -1.80 -10.92 9.58
N VAL A 128 -0.55 -11.37 9.65
CA VAL A 128 0.48 -11.07 8.65
C VAL A 128 0.91 -12.36 8.01
N SER A 129 0.87 -12.41 6.68
CA SER A 129 1.41 -13.51 5.87
C SER A 129 2.53 -12.99 4.99
N TYR A 130 3.53 -13.83 4.74
CA TYR A 130 4.68 -13.52 3.91
C TYR A 130 4.86 -14.60 2.85
N LEU A 131 5.02 -14.16 1.60
CA LEU A 131 5.27 -15.02 0.45
C LEU A 131 6.57 -14.57 -0.22
N GLN A 132 7.55 -15.48 -0.36
CA GLN A 132 8.79 -15.24 -1.09
C GLN A 132 8.80 -16.02 -2.39
N ILE A 133 8.82 -15.32 -3.51
CA ILE A 133 8.94 -15.91 -4.85
C ILE A 133 10.40 -15.74 -5.29
N MET A 134 11.11 -16.86 -5.44
CA MET A 134 12.50 -16.89 -5.93
C MET A 134 12.60 -17.18 -7.43
N ALA A 135 11.46 -17.14 -8.14
CA ALA A 135 11.42 -17.35 -9.58
C ALA A 135 12.13 -16.20 -10.32
N SER A 136 12.71 -16.51 -11.48
CA SER A 136 13.35 -15.52 -12.35
C SER A 136 12.35 -14.55 -12.99
N GLU A 137 11.07 -14.95 -13.04
CA GLU A 137 9.99 -14.22 -13.67
C GLU A 137 8.75 -14.27 -12.77
N LEU A 138 7.98 -13.18 -12.78
CA LEU A 138 6.67 -13.10 -12.15
C LEU A 138 5.62 -13.08 -13.25
N SER A 139 4.68 -14.02 -13.21
CA SER A 139 3.58 -14.03 -14.19
C SER A 139 2.68 -12.82 -13.98
N ASP A 140 2.34 -12.13 -15.08
CA ASP A 140 1.35 -11.06 -15.09
C ASP A 140 -0.01 -11.52 -14.55
N LYS A 141 -0.36 -12.80 -14.72
CA LYS A 141 -1.59 -13.39 -14.18
C LYS A 141 -1.60 -13.35 -12.64
N LEU A 142 -0.48 -13.71 -12.01
CA LEU A 142 -0.37 -13.66 -10.55
C LEU A 142 -0.44 -12.21 -10.05
N LEU A 143 0.21 -11.27 -10.76
CA LEU A 143 0.13 -9.86 -10.42
C LEU A 143 -1.31 -9.33 -10.51
N ALA A 144 -2.02 -9.67 -11.58
CA ALA A 144 -3.43 -9.31 -11.76
C ALA A 144 -4.30 -9.89 -10.63
N GLU A 145 -4.15 -11.19 -10.32
CA GLU A 145 -4.90 -11.86 -9.24
C GLU A 145 -4.68 -11.18 -7.89
N ILE A 146 -3.43 -10.81 -7.56
CA ILE A 146 -3.11 -10.08 -6.33
C ILE A 146 -3.78 -8.68 -6.32
N LEU A 147 -3.75 -7.99 -7.47
CA LEU A 147 -4.31 -6.64 -7.61
C LEU A 147 -5.85 -6.62 -7.61
N GLU A 148 -6.49 -7.77 -7.86
CA GLU A 148 -7.94 -7.98 -7.92
C GLU A 148 -8.50 -8.68 -6.68
N LEU A 149 -7.67 -9.01 -5.68
CA LEU A 149 -8.11 -9.62 -4.43
C LEU A 149 -9.31 -8.87 -3.83
N ASP A 150 -10.31 -9.65 -3.44
CA ASP A 150 -11.59 -9.14 -2.96
C ASP A 150 -11.73 -9.34 -1.46
N ALA A 151 -10.84 -8.68 -0.73
CA ALA A 151 -10.82 -8.67 0.72
C ALA A 151 -10.30 -7.34 1.24
N GLU A 152 -10.74 -6.95 2.45
CA GLU A 152 -10.16 -5.84 3.20
C GLU A 152 -8.77 -6.24 3.69
N MET A 153 -7.75 -5.96 2.89
CA MET A 153 -6.36 -6.25 3.22
C MET A 153 -5.39 -5.25 2.60
N THR A 154 -4.25 -5.07 3.25
CA THR A 154 -3.11 -4.35 2.68
C THR A 154 -2.14 -5.36 2.07
N VAL A 155 -1.88 -5.24 0.77
CA VAL A 155 -0.86 -6.04 0.09
C VAL A 155 0.35 -5.17 -0.21
N THR A 156 1.52 -5.61 0.26
CA THR A 156 2.81 -4.99 -0.04
C THR A 156 3.63 -5.93 -0.90
N MET A 157 3.93 -5.52 -2.13
CA MET A 157 4.82 -6.24 -3.04
C MET A 157 6.16 -5.52 -3.13
N HIS A 158 7.23 -6.19 -2.73
CA HIS A 158 8.59 -5.68 -2.88
C HIS A 158 9.29 -6.43 -4.01
N ILE A 159 9.48 -5.75 -5.14
CA ILE A 159 10.15 -6.29 -6.31
C ILE A 159 11.55 -5.69 -6.39
N GLN A 160 12.56 -6.56 -6.33
CA GLN A 160 13.94 -6.17 -6.54
C GLN A 160 14.46 -6.89 -7.78
N THR A 161 14.88 -6.12 -8.79
CA THR A 161 15.57 -6.69 -9.94
C THR A 161 16.91 -7.24 -9.48
N VAL A 162 17.15 -8.52 -9.70
CA VAL A 162 18.43 -9.16 -9.43
C VAL A 162 19.15 -9.35 -10.76
N ASP A 163 20.44 -9.05 -10.78
CA ASP A 163 21.30 -9.41 -11.92
C ASP A 163 21.18 -10.91 -12.20
N GLN A 164 20.98 -11.28 -13.47
CA GLN A 164 20.68 -12.65 -13.87
C GLN A 164 21.74 -13.66 -13.39
N LEU A 165 23.03 -13.28 -13.38
CA LEU A 165 24.11 -14.15 -12.91
C LEU A 165 24.07 -14.32 -11.39
N LYS A 166 23.72 -13.26 -10.64
CA LYS A 166 23.50 -13.33 -9.19
C LYS A 166 22.26 -14.17 -8.84
N ALA A 167 21.19 -14.07 -9.63
CA ALA A 167 19.98 -14.88 -9.46
C ALA A 167 20.27 -16.38 -9.63
N ILE A 168 20.96 -16.76 -10.72
CA ILE A 168 21.36 -18.16 -10.98
C ILE A 168 22.21 -18.72 -9.84
N LYS A 169 23.20 -17.95 -9.34
CA LYS A 169 24.02 -18.38 -8.19
C LYS A 169 23.18 -18.62 -6.93
N THR A 170 22.22 -17.74 -6.65
CA THR A 170 21.36 -17.83 -5.45
C THR A 170 20.44 -19.04 -5.52
N ILE A 171 19.86 -19.33 -6.69
CA ILE A 171 19.01 -20.52 -6.88
C ILE A 171 19.84 -21.80 -6.73
N LYS A 172 21.01 -21.88 -7.39
CA LYS A 172 21.89 -23.06 -7.28
C LYS A 172 22.31 -23.33 -5.84
N GLY A 173 22.70 -22.29 -5.10
CA GLY A 173 23.15 -22.43 -3.71
C GLY A 173 22.06 -22.78 -2.69
N LYS A 174 20.76 -22.69 -3.04
CA LYS A 174 19.65 -23.11 -2.18
C LYS A 174 19.17 -24.55 -2.45
N ILE A 175 19.56 -25.13 -3.58
CA ILE A 175 19.19 -26.50 -3.99
C ILE A 175 20.26 -27.52 -3.58
N SER A 176 21.50 -27.06 -3.36
CA SER A 176 22.62 -27.81 -2.78
C SER A 176 22.63 -27.75 -1.26
#